data_AF-A0A0P7EAH9-F1
#
_entry.id   AF-A0A0P7EAH9-F1
#
_cell.length_a   1.000
_cell.length_b   1.000
_cell.length_c   1.000
_cell.angle_alpha   90.00
_cell.angle_beta   90.00
_cell.angle_gamma   90.00
#
_symmetry.space_group_name_H-M   'P 1'
#
loop_
_entity.id
_entity.type
_entity.pdbx_description
1 polymer ?
#
loop_
_entity_poly.entity_id
_entity_poly.type
_entity_poly.pdbx_seq_one_letter_code
_entity_poly.pdbx_strand_id
1 'polypeptide(L)'
;MVLKIYSSTKLLVKTLIVLLCFTQHTLQARECSAMPESGNVYSVINRGSGLALDVNTSDSSSAPNIISYEYWGGNNQKFQLIQEADGYWIIRSKFNNKVLDVLNSSQSNGANIIAYDDWQGANQRWLLKASSSGGFNIVNKLTGKSLTVAGSNNTANVYQNDDAGISSQRWFINPVNGDCGTTGTTPSDLIGFASQAGQDGLSTTTGGGNNTAITVYSCDDLSTALSSGSAAVIQVPDNTVIDCRTANRTVPACPLDCGQWGDYGKTWYRIPVGNQSCSELGSSSNSTVNVTRNDRRIIVQSNKTLQGLGKNSKIIGASLVISKQRNIIIKNIMLEDINPALVEAGDAISIDDSSHVWVDHMAFNKISDGYIDVDNSQNVTLSWNRFYGHNTQVCANQHWYTHLFRNSQITAHHNFWDTAAGRNPKVDGYNSRVHMFNNYWKNITYFSISAGNGAEVLVENNYFENSAKPHWNQGSGYFSASGNVYTGRSATDQYRDSGAAVFGDVQRYPYRLDDPNSLGSKVNGGTGPQ
;
A
#
# COMPACT_ATOMS: atom_id res chain seq x y z
N MET A 1 71.32 -15.51 -55.43
CA MET A 1 70.21 -16.01 -56.28
C MET A 1 69.56 -17.16 -55.53
N VAL A 2 68.26 -17.01 -55.18
CA VAL A 2 67.31 -18.05 -54.71
C VAL A 2 67.58 -18.67 -53.31
N LEU A 3 66.64 -19.06 -52.44
CA LEU A 3 65.29 -18.67 -51.98
C LEU A 3 64.89 -19.74 -50.92
N LYS A 4 64.21 -19.36 -49.82
CA LYS A 4 63.43 -20.20 -48.85
C LYS A 4 64.26 -21.19 -47.98
N ILE A 5 63.90 -21.52 -46.73
CA ILE A 5 62.63 -22.03 -46.18
C ILE A 5 62.44 -21.64 -44.69
N TYR A 6 61.17 -21.52 -44.30
CA TYR A 6 60.59 -21.20 -42.97
C TYR A 6 60.71 -22.32 -41.93
N SER A 7 60.78 -21.93 -40.64
CA SER A 7 60.09 -22.61 -39.53
C SER A 7 60.03 -21.68 -38.31
N SER A 8 58.86 -21.14 -37.98
CA SER A 8 58.60 -20.51 -36.68
C SER A 8 57.37 -21.12 -36.02
N THR A 9 57.55 -21.40 -34.74
CA THR A 9 56.67 -22.08 -33.80
C THR A 9 55.42 -21.25 -33.53
N LYS A 10 54.23 -21.87 -33.67
CA LYS A 10 52.94 -21.30 -33.30
C LYS A 10 52.74 -21.39 -31.78
N LEU A 11 52.58 -20.26 -31.11
CA LEU A 11 51.92 -20.18 -29.80
C LEU A 11 50.47 -19.74 -30.06
N LEU A 12 49.52 -20.65 -29.85
CA LEU A 12 48.09 -20.36 -29.96
C LEU A 12 47.65 -19.49 -28.77
N VAL A 13 47.39 -18.22 -29.00
CA VAL A 13 46.46 -17.45 -28.16
C VAL A 13 45.07 -17.67 -28.76
N LYS A 14 44.24 -18.48 -28.09
CA LYS A 14 42.82 -18.60 -28.43
C LYS A 14 42.15 -17.28 -28.04
N THR A 15 41.95 -16.40 -29.02
CA THR A 15 41.02 -15.29 -28.91
C THR A 15 39.61 -15.87 -28.78
N LEU A 16 39.09 -15.89 -27.56
CA LEU A 16 37.68 -16.15 -27.30
C LEU A 16 36.91 -14.92 -27.80
N ILE A 17 36.43 -14.96 -29.03
CA ILE A 17 35.42 -14.03 -29.51
C ILE A 17 34.14 -14.40 -28.75
N VAL A 18 33.90 -13.73 -27.62
CA VAL A 18 32.58 -13.69 -27.00
C VAL A 18 31.72 -12.91 -27.99
N LEU A 19 30.97 -13.64 -28.82
CA LEU A 19 29.87 -13.08 -29.57
C LEU A 19 28.83 -12.66 -28.51
N LEU A 20 28.91 -11.40 -28.07
CA LEU A 20 27.86 -10.73 -27.32
C LEU A 20 26.64 -10.69 -28.24
N CYS A 21 25.86 -11.75 -28.21
CA CYS A 21 24.47 -11.69 -28.61
C CYS A 21 23.81 -10.77 -27.57
N PHE A 22 23.77 -9.48 -27.87
CA PHE A 22 22.83 -8.59 -27.23
C PHE A 22 21.45 -9.11 -27.64
N THR A 23 20.88 -10.00 -26.84
CA THR A 23 19.43 -9.98 -26.68
C THR A 23 19.13 -8.59 -26.15
N GLN A 24 18.74 -7.68 -27.06
CA GLN A 24 18.00 -6.51 -26.65
C GLN A 24 16.79 -7.07 -25.90
N HIS A 25 16.88 -7.09 -24.58
CA HIS A 25 15.68 -7.09 -23.76
C HIS A 25 15.00 -5.79 -24.13
N THR A 26 14.04 -5.87 -25.05
CA THR A 26 13.01 -4.85 -25.20
C THR A 26 12.48 -4.63 -23.80
N LEU A 27 12.80 -3.47 -23.23
CA LEU A 27 12.29 -3.03 -21.95
C LEU A 27 10.77 -3.15 -22.05
N GLN A 28 10.22 -4.20 -21.45
CA GLN A 28 8.78 -4.37 -21.33
C GLN A 28 8.28 -3.09 -20.67
N ALA A 29 7.45 -2.37 -21.39
CA ALA A 29 6.98 -1.08 -20.95
C ALA A 29 6.23 -1.26 -19.62
N ARG A 30 6.67 -0.52 -18.59
CA ARG A 30 6.18 -0.62 -17.20
C ARG A 30 4.66 -0.66 -17.15
N GLU A 31 4.00 -1.49 -16.37
CA GLU A 31 2.52 -1.55 -16.35
C GLU A 31 1.92 -0.51 -15.38
N CYS A 32 2.09 0.79 -15.68
CA CYS A 32 1.74 1.86 -14.75
C CYS A 32 0.22 2.00 -14.52
N SER A 33 -0.19 2.00 -13.25
CA SER A 33 -1.58 2.20 -12.81
C SER A 33 -1.84 3.55 -12.12
N ALA A 34 -0.79 4.32 -11.82
CA ALA A 34 -0.90 5.66 -11.24
C ALA A 34 -1.42 6.67 -12.26
N MET A 35 -2.27 7.62 -11.84
CA MET A 35 -2.75 8.69 -12.70
C MET A 35 -1.55 9.49 -13.26
N PRO A 36 -1.54 9.84 -14.54
CA PRO A 36 -0.47 10.65 -15.10
C PRO A 36 -0.46 12.04 -14.47
N GLU A 37 0.72 12.65 -14.40
CA GLU A 37 0.91 14.05 -14.04
C GLU A 37 0.72 14.93 -15.29
N SER A 38 -0.04 16.01 -15.14
CA SER A 38 -0.29 16.96 -16.23
C SER A 38 1.02 17.61 -16.70
N GLY A 39 1.22 17.64 -18.02
CA GLY A 39 2.38 18.25 -18.67
C GLY A 39 3.50 17.26 -19.02
N ASN A 40 3.53 16.07 -18.42
CA ASN A 40 4.57 15.07 -18.63
C ASN A 40 4.34 14.25 -19.91
N VAL A 41 5.40 13.54 -20.35
CA VAL A 41 5.42 12.74 -21.59
C VAL A 41 5.39 11.25 -21.26
N TYR A 42 4.50 10.52 -21.93
CA TYR A 42 4.19 9.12 -21.69
C TYR A 42 4.23 8.29 -22.97
N SER A 43 4.58 7.00 -22.87
CA SER A 43 4.17 5.97 -23.81
C SER A 43 2.87 5.33 -23.31
N VAL A 44 1.95 5.03 -24.23
CA VAL A 44 0.63 4.49 -23.90
C VAL A 44 0.57 3.07 -24.43
N ILE A 45 0.53 2.08 -23.56
CA ILE A 45 0.71 0.66 -23.91
C ILE A 45 -0.60 -0.08 -23.73
N ASN A 46 -1.05 -0.78 -24.76
CA ASN A 46 -2.26 -1.56 -24.67
C ASN A 46 -2.04 -2.81 -23.81
N ARG A 47 -2.91 -3.06 -22.82
CA ARG A 47 -2.82 -4.21 -21.92
C ARG A 47 -3.02 -5.54 -22.65
N GLY A 48 -3.90 -5.57 -23.65
CA GLY A 48 -4.21 -6.80 -24.39
C GLY A 48 -3.10 -7.25 -25.33
N SER A 49 -2.52 -6.30 -26.09
CA SER A 49 -1.51 -6.61 -27.11
C SER A 49 -0.06 -6.41 -26.64
N GLY A 50 0.18 -5.61 -25.59
CA GLY A 50 1.51 -5.18 -25.18
C GLY A 50 2.15 -4.14 -26.12
N LEU A 51 1.44 -3.70 -27.17
CA LEU A 51 1.95 -2.73 -28.15
C LEU A 51 1.66 -1.28 -27.73
N ALA A 52 2.52 -0.37 -28.16
CA ALA A 52 2.38 1.06 -27.91
C ALA A 52 1.40 1.72 -28.88
N LEU A 53 0.67 2.71 -28.40
CA LEU A 53 0.00 3.73 -29.20
C LEU A 53 1.06 4.45 -30.04
N ASP A 54 0.79 4.62 -31.33
CA ASP A 54 1.78 5.08 -32.30
C ASP A 54 1.11 5.94 -33.38
N VAL A 55 1.68 7.11 -33.66
CA VAL A 55 1.31 7.92 -34.83
C VAL A 55 1.94 7.30 -36.07
N ASN A 56 1.14 6.80 -37.00
CA ASN A 56 1.63 6.14 -38.20
C ASN A 56 2.51 7.08 -39.05
N THR A 57 3.82 6.91 -38.95
CA THR A 57 4.81 7.77 -39.64
C THR A 57 4.87 7.53 -41.15
N SER A 58 4.26 6.43 -41.64
CA SER A 58 4.12 6.17 -43.08
C SER A 58 2.92 6.90 -43.69
N ASP A 59 2.04 7.46 -42.87
CA ASP A 59 0.91 8.29 -43.29
C ASP A 59 1.36 9.76 -43.39
N SER A 60 1.55 10.24 -44.62
CA SER A 60 2.00 11.61 -44.92
C SER A 60 0.87 12.63 -45.03
N SER A 61 -0.37 12.24 -44.70
CA SER A 61 -1.50 13.16 -44.68
C SER A 61 -1.38 14.19 -43.55
N SER A 62 -2.21 15.24 -43.60
CA SER A 62 -2.32 16.24 -42.52
C SER A 62 -2.96 15.68 -41.24
N ALA A 63 -3.50 14.46 -41.30
CA ALA A 63 -4.28 13.82 -40.26
C ALA A 63 -3.87 12.33 -40.10
N PRO A 64 -2.61 12.04 -39.76
CA PRO A 64 -2.09 10.68 -39.81
C PRO A 64 -2.82 9.75 -38.84
N ASN A 65 -2.99 8.50 -39.26
CA ASN A 65 -3.66 7.49 -38.46
C ASN A 65 -2.96 7.19 -37.12
N ILE A 66 -3.75 6.84 -36.09
CA ILE A 66 -3.22 6.23 -34.87
C ILE A 66 -3.31 4.72 -34.97
N ILE A 67 -2.18 4.05 -34.76
CA ILE A 67 -2.02 2.60 -34.82
C ILE A 67 -1.41 2.07 -33.52
N SER A 68 -1.34 0.75 -33.38
CA SER A 68 -0.47 0.11 -32.40
C SER A 68 0.81 -0.41 -33.04
N TYR A 69 1.94 -0.27 -32.36
CA TYR A 69 3.23 -0.79 -32.83
C TYR A 69 4.12 -1.22 -31.67
N GLU A 70 5.07 -2.11 -31.93
CA GLU A 70 6.10 -2.51 -30.98
C GLU A 70 6.82 -1.27 -30.42
N TYR A 71 6.95 -1.20 -29.10
CA TYR A 71 7.58 -0.06 -28.45
C TYR A 71 9.09 -0.05 -28.68
N TRP A 72 9.60 0.99 -29.34
CA TRP A 72 11.04 1.21 -29.56
C TRP A 72 11.49 2.62 -29.12
N GLY A 73 10.57 3.43 -28.59
CA GLY A 73 10.89 4.73 -27.97
C GLY A 73 11.00 5.90 -28.96
N GLY A 74 10.43 5.77 -30.16
CA GLY A 74 10.35 6.85 -31.16
C GLY A 74 9.44 8.00 -30.72
N ASN A 75 9.61 9.20 -31.29
CA ASN A 75 8.75 10.36 -30.96
C ASN A 75 7.29 10.15 -31.33
N ASN A 76 7.00 9.28 -32.31
CA ASN A 76 5.66 8.84 -32.70
C ASN A 76 4.97 7.95 -31.68
N GLN A 77 5.69 7.45 -30.67
CA GLN A 77 5.18 6.63 -29.56
C GLN A 77 5.16 7.39 -28.22
N LYS A 78 5.37 8.70 -28.25
CA LYS A 78 5.47 9.56 -27.07
C LYS A 78 4.37 10.61 -27.12
N PHE A 79 3.63 10.73 -26.04
CA PHE A 79 2.49 11.64 -25.92
C PHE A 79 2.62 12.50 -24.67
N GLN A 80 2.55 13.81 -24.82
CA GLN A 80 2.37 14.73 -23.71
C GLN A 80 0.91 14.70 -23.27
N LEU A 81 0.65 14.37 -22.01
CA LEU A 81 -0.68 14.36 -21.42
C LEU A 81 -0.91 15.65 -20.64
N ILE A 82 -1.97 16.39 -20.95
CA ILE A 82 -2.25 17.70 -20.34
C ILE A 82 -3.68 17.69 -19.81
N GLN A 83 -3.84 17.85 -18.49
CA GLN A 83 -5.14 17.94 -17.84
C GLN A 83 -5.69 19.36 -17.93
N GLU A 84 -6.94 19.47 -18.37
CA GLU A 84 -7.72 20.71 -18.35
C GLU A 84 -8.47 20.86 -17.01
N ALA A 85 -8.94 22.08 -16.71
CA ALA A 85 -9.57 22.41 -15.42
C ALA A 85 -10.84 21.60 -15.12
N ASP A 86 -11.49 21.05 -16.15
CA ASP A 86 -12.68 20.20 -16.04
C ASP A 86 -12.35 18.70 -15.85
N GLY A 87 -11.06 18.36 -15.71
CA GLY A 87 -10.57 17.02 -15.44
C GLY A 87 -10.34 16.15 -16.68
N TYR A 88 -10.65 16.65 -17.89
CA TYR A 88 -10.34 15.96 -19.14
C TYR A 88 -8.91 16.20 -19.59
N TRP A 89 -8.41 15.31 -20.44
CA TRP A 89 -7.03 15.26 -20.88
C TRP A 89 -6.90 15.46 -22.38
N ILE A 90 -5.89 16.23 -22.75
CA ILE A 90 -5.33 16.28 -24.10
C ILE A 90 -4.23 15.23 -24.17
N ILE A 91 -4.23 14.40 -25.22
CA ILE A 91 -3.16 13.44 -25.51
C ILE A 91 -2.43 13.94 -26.77
N ARG A 92 -1.32 14.65 -26.59
CA ARG A 92 -0.59 15.35 -27.66
C ARG A 92 0.64 14.58 -28.10
N SER A 93 0.74 14.25 -29.38
CA SER A 93 1.92 13.57 -29.94
C SER A 93 3.18 14.43 -29.87
N LYS A 94 4.31 13.84 -29.46
CA LYS A 94 5.64 14.45 -29.53
C LYS A 94 6.27 14.38 -30.92
N PHE A 95 5.65 13.70 -31.89
CA PHE A 95 6.12 13.62 -33.27
C PHE A 95 5.77 14.86 -34.07
N ASN A 96 4.51 15.30 -34.01
CA ASN A 96 3.98 16.37 -34.86
C ASN A 96 3.18 17.43 -34.10
N ASN A 97 3.15 17.38 -32.75
CA ASN A 97 2.38 18.27 -31.87
C ASN A 97 0.85 18.27 -32.05
N LYS A 98 0.32 17.34 -32.85
CA LYS A 98 -1.12 17.11 -33.01
C LYS A 98 -1.67 16.28 -31.85
N VAL A 99 -3.00 16.31 -31.65
CA VAL A 99 -3.69 15.64 -30.53
C VAL A 99 -4.51 14.45 -31.05
N LEU A 100 -4.76 13.45 -30.19
CA LEU A 100 -5.69 12.36 -30.49
C LEU A 100 -7.09 12.92 -30.73
N ASP A 101 -7.66 12.61 -31.90
CA ASP A 101 -8.92 13.11 -32.41
C ASP A 101 -9.78 11.95 -32.92
N VAL A 102 -11.05 11.91 -32.51
CA VAL A 102 -12.05 11.04 -33.14
C VAL A 102 -12.45 11.67 -34.47
N LEU A 103 -12.08 11.01 -35.57
CA LEU A 103 -12.24 11.51 -36.94
C LEU A 103 -13.68 11.98 -37.18
N ASN A 104 -13.81 13.21 -37.70
CA ASN A 104 -15.08 13.87 -38.00
C ASN A 104 -16.05 13.98 -36.81
N SER A 105 -15.56 13.91 -35.57
CA SER A 105 -16.41 13.85 -34.37
C SER A 105 -17.48 12.77 -34.42
N SER A 106 -17.22 11.68 -35.15
CA SER A 106 -18.18 10.58 -35.33
C SER A 106 -18.55 9.99 -33.97
N GLN A 107 -19.83 9.67 -33.79
CA GLN A 107 -20.34 9.05 -32.56
C GLN A 107 -20.45 7.52 -32.65
N SER A 108 -20.10 6.96 -33.81
CA SER A 108 -20.26 5.54 -34.12
C SER A 108 -19.15 4.70 -33.49
N ASN A 109 -19.51 3.47 -33.11
CA ASN A 109 -18.54 2.41 -32.87
C ASN A 109 -17.73 2.14 -34.14
N GLY A 110 -16.41 1.94 -34.00
CA GLY A 110 -15.51 1.81 -35.13
C GLY A 110 -15.00 3.13 -35.70
N ALA A 111 -15.41 4.29 -35.15
CA ALA A 111 -14.87 5.57 -35.61
C ALA A 111 -13.37 5.67 -35.35
N ASN A 112 -12.64 6.07 -36.39
CA ASN A 112 -11.19 6.05 -36.40
C ASN A 112 -10.58 7.12 -35.49
N ILE A 113 -9.40 6.82 -34.91
CA ILE A 113 -8.61 7.82 -34.19
C ILE A 113 -7.45 8.27 -35.07
N ILE A 114 -7.31 9.59 -35.20
CA ILE A 114 -6.25 10.25 -35.97
C ILE A 114 -5.47 11.21 -35.06
N ALA A 115 -4.31 11.67 -35.51
CA ALA A 115 -3.65 12.84 -34.95
C ALA A 115 -4.10 14.09 -35.72
N TYR A 116 -4.71 15.07 -35.06
CA TYR A 116 -5.19 16.29 -35.70
C TYR A 116 -4.79 17.57 -34.96
N ASP A 117 -4.91 18.73 -35.62
CA ASP A 117 -4.65 20.01 -34.97
C ASP A 117 -5.64 20.23 -33.82
N ASP A 118 -5.15 20.70 -32.67
CA ASP A 118 -5.98 20.95 -31.48
C ASP A 118 -6.87 22.17 -31.73
N TRP A 119 -8.16 21.92 -31.96
CA TRP A 119 -9.18 22.96 -32.12
C TRP A 119 -10.10 23.05 -30.89
N GLN A 120 -9.70 22.42 -29.78
CA GLN A 120 -10.42 22.43 -28.50
C GLN A 120 -11.79 21.74 -28.55
N GLY A 121 -11.99 20.86 -29.53
CA GLY A 121 -13.20 20.07 -29.68
C GLY A 121 -13.34 18.98 -28.62
N ALA A 122 -14.56 18.68 -28.19
CA ALA A 122 -14.82 17.59 -27.24
C ALA A 122 -14.42 16.20 -27.79
N ASN A 123 -14.38 16.03 -29.11
CA ASN A 123 -13.86 14.82 -29.77
C ASN A 123 -12.33 14.65 -29.62
N GLN A 124 -11.62 15.66 -29.09
CA GLN A 124 -10.17 15.66 -28.83
C GLN A 124 -9.81 15.62 -27.34
N ARG A 125 -10.82 15.45 -26.46
CA ARG A 125 -10.65 15.44 -25.01
C ARG A 125 -11.00 14.08 -24.45
N TRP A 126 -10.22 13.62 -23.48
CA TRP A 126 -10.25 12.25 -23.00
C TRP A 126 -10.31 12.19 -21.48
N LEU A 127 -11.22 11.40 -20.93
CA LEU A 127 -11.26 11.07 -19.52
C LEU A 127 -10.45 9.80 -19.28
N LEU A 128 -9.48 9.87 -18.36
CA LEU A 128 -8.71 8.71 -17.92
C LEU A 128 -9.40 8.11 -16.70
N LYS A 129 -9.97 6.92 -16.85
CA LYS A 129 -10.62 6.18 -15.76
C LYS A 129 -9.73 5.02 -15.33
N ALA A 130 -9.33 5.00 -14.06
CA ALA A 130 -8.64 3.84 -13.50
C ALA A 130 -9.53 2.58 -13.63
N SER A 131 -8.93 1.46 -14.01
CA SER A 131 -9.62 0.18 -14.13
C SER A 131 -9.24 -0.75 -12.99
N SER A 132 -10.22 -1.46 -12.42
CA SER A 132 -10.00 -2.49 -11.38
C SER A 132 -9.17 -3.68 -11.87
N SER A 133 -9.01 -3.85 -13.19
CA SER A 133 -8.16 -4.87 -13.80
C SER A 133 -6.72 -4.42 -14.09
N GLY A 134 -6.32 -3.24 -13.58
CA GLY A 134 -5.05 -2.59 -13.87
C GLY A 134 -5.10 -1.66 -15.09
N GLY A 135 -4.32 -0.57 -15.04
CA GLY A 135 -4.25 0.47 -16.08
C GLY A 135 -5.48 1.39 -16.16
N PHE A 136 -5.66 2.01 -17.33
CA PHE A 136 -6.68 3.02 -17.61
C PHE A 136 -7.62 2.60 -18.74
N ASN A 137 -8.88 2.96 -18.60
CA ASN A 137 -9.79 3.15 -19.72
C ASN A 137 -9.69 4.62 -20.17
N ILE A 138 -9.41 4.85 -21.45
CA ILE A 138 -9.29 6.19 -22.06
C ILE A 138 -10.59 6.48 -22.81
N VAL A 139 -11.39 7.41 -22.31
CA VAL A 139 -12.79 7.62 -22.72
C VAL A 139 -12.96 8.97 -23.39
N ASN A 140 -13.52 9.02 -24.59
CA ASN A 140 -13.73 10.28 -25.31
C ASN A 140 -14.81 11.15 -24.63
N LYS A 141 -14.56 12.46 -24.49
CA LYS A 141 -15.48 13.41 -23.85
C LYS A 141 -16.79 13.59 -24.62
N LEU A 142 -16.74 13.62 -25.95
CA LEU A 142 -17.93 13.81 -26.77
C LEU A 142 -18.86 12.59 -26.76
N THR A 143 -18.29 11.39 -26.85
CA THR A 143 -19.06 10.17 -27.13
C THR A 143 -19.22 9.23 -25.95
N GLY A 144 -18.40 9.38 -24.90
CA GLY A 144 -18.32 8.43 -23.78
C GLY A 144 -17.73 7.06 -24.15
N LYS A 145 -17.18 6.90 -25.36
CA LYS A 145 -16.64 5.64 -25.89
C LYS A 145 -15.15 5.48 -25.58
N SER A 146 -14.71 4.23 -25.51
CA SER A 146 -13.36 3.82 -25.13
C SER A 146 -12.41 3.71 -26.31
N LEU A 147 -11.18 4.17 -26.12
CA LEU A 147 -10.07 3.92 -27.02
C LEU A 147 -9.79 2.42 -27.10
N THR A 148 -9.84 1.88 -28.31
CA THR A 148 -9.83 0.43 -28.57
C THR A 148 -8.81 0.11 -29.66
N VAL A 149 -7.96 -0.89 -29.43
CA VAL A 149 -7.09 -1.44 -30.50
C VAL A 149 -7.78 -2.62 -31.19
N ALA A 150 -7.66 -2.70 -32.53
CA ALA A 150 -8.33 -3.71 -33.35
C ALA A 150 -7.69 -5.11 -33.27
N GLY A 151 -6.43 -5.21 -32.85
CA GLY A 151 -5.69 -6.46 -32.82
C GLY A 151 -4.39 -6.34 -32.05
N SER A 152 -3.61 -7.42 -32.08
CA SER A 152 -2.32 -7.53 -31.37
C SER A 152 -1.11 -7.57 -32.31
N ASN A 153 -1.28 -7.15 -33.56
CA ASN A 153 -0.22 -7.03 -34.55
C ASN A 153 0.26 -5.58 -34.70
N ASN A 154 1.51 -5.40 -35.12
CA ASN A 154 1.99 -4.09 -35.55
C ASN A 154 1.06 -3.54 -36.63
N THR A 155 0.85 -2.22 -36.60
CA THR A 155 -0.06 -1.45 -37.46
C THR A 155 -1.56 -1.73 -37.29
N ALA A 156 -1.97 -2.47 -36.24
CA ALA A 156 -3.38 -2.61 -35.94
C ALA A 156 -4.02 -1.25 -35.66
N ASN A 157 -5.24 -1.05 -36.18
CA ASN A 157 -5.92 0.22 -36.09
C ASN A 157 -6.36 0.56 -34.66
N VAL A 158 -6.38 1.84 -34.32
CA VAL A 158 -6.97 2.35 -33.07
C VAL A 158 -8.23 3.15 -33.39
N TYR A 159 -9.32 2.79 -32.74
CA TYR A 159 -10.66 3.35 -32.96
C TYR A 159 -11.40 3.51 -31.63
N GLN A 160 -12.57 4.15 -31.62
CA GLN A 160 -13.44 4.16 -30.45
C GLN A 160 -14.57 3.13 -30.54
N ASN A 161 -14.92 2.54 -29.40
CA ASN A 161 -16.04 1.61 -29.28
C ASN A 161 -16.68 1.74 -27.90
N ASP A 162 -17.91 1.28 -27.72
CA ASP A 162 -18.50 1.14 -26.39
C ASP A 162 -17.59 0.26 -25.50
N ASP A 163 -17.48 0.61 -24.21
CA ASP A 163 -16.61 -0.14 -23.28
C ASP A 163 -17.21 -1.52 -23.02
N ALA A 164 -16.53 -2.56 -23.49
CA ALA A 164 -16.89 -3.95 -23.32
C ALA A 164 -16.16 -4.61 -22.13
N GLY A 165 -15.35 -3.86 -21.38
CA GLY A 165 -14.63 -4.43 -20.24
C GLY A 165 -13.37 -5.23 -20.60
N ILE A 166 -12.94 -5.20 -21.86
CA ILE A 166 -11.93 -6.11 -22.41
C ILE A 166 -10.52 -5.50 -22.44
N SER A 167 -9.50 -6.34 -22.51
CA SER A 167 -8.09 -5.94 -22.45
C SER A 167 -7.63 -5.04 -23.60
N SER A 168 -8.26 -5.13 -24.78
CA SER A 168 -7.98 -4.22 -25.91
C SER A 168 -8.41 -2.77 -25.67
N GLN A 169 -9.18 -2.51 -24.60
CA GLN A 169 -9.65 -1.20 -24.16
C GLN A 169 -9.02 -0.75 -22.85
N ARG A 170 -7.91 -1.40 -22.44
CA ARG A 170 -7.17 -1.07 -21.21
C ARG A 170 -5.75 -0.70 -21.59
N TRP A 171 -5.26 0.38 -21.00
CA TRP A 171 -4.02 1.03 -21.39
C TRP A 171 -3.17 1.36 -20.17
N PHE A 172 -1.90 1.00 -20.19
CA PHE A 172 -0.91 1.51 -19.26
C PHE A 172 -0.35 2.83 -19.78
N ILE A 173 -0.17 3.81 -18.89
CA ILE A 173 0.31 5.15 -19.24
C ILE A 173 1.65 5.36 -18.56
N ASN A 174 2.73 5.20 -19.33
CA ASN A 174 4.07 4.99 -18.80
C ASN A 174 4.95 6.20 -19.07
N PRO A 175 5.50 6.86 -18.05
CA PRO A 175 6.34 8.02 -18.29
C PRO A 175 7.58 7.65 -19.11
N VAL A 176 7.89 8.49 -20.10
CA VAL A 176 9.06 8.31 -20.97
C VAL A 176 10.35 8.70 -20.25
N ASN A 177 10.27 9.72 -19.41
CA ASN A 177 11.33 10.18 -18.54
C ASN A 177 10.85 9.99 -17.10
N GLY A 178 11.40 8.98 -16.44
CA GLY A 178 10.98 8.57 -15.11
C GLY A 178 10.35 7.18 -15.11
N ASP A 179 10.19 6.64 -13.92
CA ASP A 179 9.36 5.48 -13.66
C ASP A 179 7.92 5.96 -13.44
N CYS A 180 6.92 5.08 -13.29
CA CYS A 180 5.47 5.34 -13.09
C CYS A 180 5.06 6.39 -12.01
N GLY A 181 5.74 7.53 -11.89
CA GLY A 181 5.85 8.33 -10.69
C GLY A 181 6.90 7.86 -9.68
N THR A 182 8.07 7.27 -10.06
CA THR A 182 9.18 7.15 -9.06
C THR A 182 10.09 8.37 -9.15
N THR A 183 9.91 9.31 -8.21
CA THR A 183 11.07 9.96 -7.62
C THR A 183 11.88 8.88 -6.90
N GLY A 184 13.18 8.79 -7.20
CA GLY A 184 14.05 7.69 -6.81
C GLY A 184 13.85 7.17 -5.38
N THR A 185 13.80 5.84 -5.25
CA THR A 185 13.84 5.09 -3.97
C THR A 185 12.89 5.52 -2.84
N THR A 186 11.88 6.32 -3.15
CA THR A 186 10.76 6.59 -2.24
C THR A 186 9.60 5.77 -2.77
N PRO A 187 8.91 4.96 -1.97
CA PRO A 187 7.66 4.38 -2.43
C PRO A 187 6.75 5.53 -2.85
N SER A 188 6.33 5.58 -4.12
CA SER A 188 5.49 6.66 -4.67
C SER A 188 4.16 6.83 -3.92
N ASP A 189 3.80 5.83 -3.12
CA ASP A 189 2.60 5.77 -2.29
C ASP A 189 2.87 6.11 -0.81
N LEU A 190 4.14 6.29 -0.41
CA LEU A 190 4.49 6.57 0.97
C LEU A 190 4.19 8.02 1.33
N ILE A 191 3.08 8.21 2.03
CA ILE A 191 2.64 9.49 2.58
C ILE A 191 2.67 9.41 4.10
N GLY A 192 3.46 10.25 4.75
CA GLY A 192 3.49 10.27 6.20
C GLY A 192 4.85 10.60 6.77
N PHE A 193 4.99 10.45 8.08
CA PHE A 193 6.25 10.71 8.75
C PHE A 193 7.38 9.78 8.26
N ALA A 194 7.09 8.57 7.79
CA ALA A 194 8.08 7.69 7.19
C ALA A 194 8.64 8.23 5.85
N SER A 195 7.93 9.17 5.21
CA SER A 195 8.40 9.81 3.98
C SER A 195 9.40 10.95 4.24
N GLN A 196 9.53 11.40 5.49
CA GLN A 196 10.31 12.57 5.86
C GLN A 196 11.72 12.20 6.35
N ALA A 197 12.60 13.20 6.37
CA ALA A 197 13.88 13.06 7.03
C ALA A 197 13.69 12.89 8.55
N GLY A 198 14.48 12.00 9.15
CA GLY A 198 14.48 11.79 10.60
C GLY A 198 15.85 12.04 11.23
N GLN A 199 15.90 11.96 12.56
CA GLN A 199 17.12 12.21 13.34
C GLN A 199 18.17 11.09 13.20
N ASP A 200 17.80 9.97 12.58
CA ASP A 200 18.67 8.82 12.32
C ASP A 200 19.54 8.99 11.06
N GLY A 201 19.41 10.12 10.35
CA GLY A 201 20.14 10.46 9.14
C GLY A 201 19.52 9.97 7.84
N LEU A 202 18.36 9.30 7.90
CA LEU A 202 17.62 8.90 6.70
C LEU A 202 16.77 10.06 6.19
N SER A 203 16.75 10.25 4.87
CA SER A 203 15.87 11.22 4.22
C SER A 203 14.44 10.70 4.04
N THR A 204 14.26 9.36 4.02
CA THR A 204 12.98 8.67 3.82
C THR A 204 13.12 7.17 4.08
N THR A 205 12.01 6.43 4.17
CA THR A 205 11.98 4.97 4.23
C THR A 205 12.17 4.35 2.84
N THR A 206 13.22 3.55 2.70
CA THR A 206 13.61 2.85 1.46
C THR A 206 13.61 1.32 1.59
N GLY A 207 13.53 0.80 2.83
CA GLY A 207 13.51 -0.62 3.14
C GLY A 207 14.78 -1.35 2.68
N GLY A 208 14.58 -2.47 1.98
CA GLY A 208 15.64 -3.25 1.35
C GLY A 208 16.22 -2.62 0.09
N GLY A 209 15.72 -1.47 -0.38
CA GLY A 209 16.20 -0.80 -1.59
C GLY A 209 16.07 -1.66 -2.85
N ASN A 210 17.07 -1.59 -3.74
CA ASN A 210 17.08 -2.29 -5.03
C ASN A 210 17.80 -3.64 -4.98
N ASN A 211 17.91 -4.25 -3.79
CA ASN A 211 18.55 -5.56 -3.66
C ASN A 211 17.76 -6.63 -4.41
N THR A 212 18.45 -7.64 -4.94
CA THR A 212 17.82 -8.81 -5.55
C THR A 212 16.87 -9.46 -4.55
N ALA A 213 15.64 -9.72 -4.98
CA ALA A 213 14.62 -10.29 -4.13
C ALA A 213 14.95 -11.73 -3.71
N ILE A 214 14.72 -12.02 -2.44
CA ILE A 214 14.79 -13.34 -1.84
C ILE A 214 13.35 -13.85 -1.70
N THR A 215 12.99 -14.90 -2.42
CA THR A 215 11.69 -15.55 -2.26
C THR A 215 11.74 -16.55 -1.11
N VAL A 216 10.76 -16.49 -0.20
CA VAL A 216 10.68 -17.38 0.96
C VAL A 216 9.36 -18.16 0.97
N TYR A 217 9.43 -19.42 1.39
CA TYR A 217 8.27 -20.34 1.45
C TYR A 217 8.07 -20.98 2.82
N SER A 218 9.05 -20.84 3.72
CA SER A 218 9.03 -21.43 5.06
C SER A 218 9.31 -20.38 6.12
N CYS A 219 8.92 -20.68 7.37
CA CYS A 219 9.17 -19.76 8.47
C CYS A 219 10.67 -19.61 8.77
N ASP A 220 11.46 -20.65 8.55
CA ASP A 220 12.91 -20.60 8.78
C ASP A 220 13.62 -19.74 7.74
N ASP A 221 13.23 -19.83 6.46
CA ASP A 221 13.76 -18.95 5.40
C ASP A 221 13.37 -17.48 5.68
N LEU A 222 12.10 -17.25 6.02
CA LEU A 222 11.59 -15.93 6.37
C LEU A 222 12.35 -15.34 7.57
N SER A 223 12.46 -16.12 8.66
CA SER A 223 13.15 -15.71 9.88
C SER A 223 14.63 -15.41 9.62
N THR A 224 15.28 -16.23 8.80
CA THR A 224 16.69 -16.05 8.42
C THR A 224 16.89 -14.78 7.61
N ALA A 225 16.04 -14.53 6.61
CA ALA A 225 16.14 -13.34 5.78
C ALA A 225 15.88 -12.06 6.58
N LEU A 226 14.84 -12.04 7.42
CA LEU A 226 14.48 -10.88 8.24
C LEU A 226 15.51 -10.57 9.33
N SER A 227 16.12 -11.61 9.91
CA SER A 227 17.13 -11.45 10.98
C SER A 227 18.54 -11.18 10.46
N SER A 228 18.75 -11.14 9.14
CA SER A 228 20.07 -10.90 8.55
C SER A 228 20.51 -9.44 8.67
N GLY A 229 21.82 -9.20 8.81
CA GLY A 229 22.40 -7.84 8.88
C GLY A 229 22.43 -7.08 7.55
N SER A 230 22.31 -7.81 6.43
CA SER A 230 22.34 -7.22 5.09
C SER A 230 21.00 -6.63 4.70
N ALA A 231 21.01 -5.57 3.89
CA ALA A 231 19.78 -5.06 3.30
C ALA A 231 19.15 -6.13 2.40
N ALA A 232 17.82 -6.31 2.48
CA ALA A 232 17.14 -7.37 1.74
C ALA A 232 15.71 -7.01 1.34
N VAL A 233 15.35 -7.41 0.12
CA VAL A 233 13.96 -7.47 -0.35
C VAL A 233 13.51 -8.93 -0.25
N ILE A 234 12.47 -9.18 0.53
CA ILE A 234 11.99 -10.51 0.92
C ILE A 234 10.57 -10.65 0.41
N GLN A 235 10.33 -11.67 -0.40
CA GLN A 235 9.07 -11.85 -1.12
C GLN A 235 8.37 -13.14 -0.70
N VAL A 236 7.11 -13.03 -0.33
CA VAL A 236 6.20 -14.16 -0.13
C VAL A 236 5.32 -14.28 -1.37
N PRO A 237 5.34 -15.39 -2.12
CA PRO A 237 4.52 -15.53 -3.31
C PRO A 237 3.02 -15.46 -3.01
N ASP A 238 2.21 -15.14 -4.03
CA ASP A 238 0.76 -15.26 -3.91
C ASP A 238 0.36 -16.72 -3.62
N ASN A 239 -0.79 -16.91 -2.97
CA ASN A 239 -1.30 -18.22 -2.55
C ASN A 239 -0.35 -19.03 -1.65
N THR A 240 0.58 -18.36 -0.96
CA THR A 240 1.51 -18.98 -0.02
C THR A 240 1.10 -18.67 1.41
N VAL A 241 1.03 -19.71 2.25
CA VAL A 241 0.88 -19.59 3.71
C VAL A 241 2.17 -20.07 4.36
N ILE A 242 2.89 -19.14 5.01
CA ILE A 242 4.03 -19.46 5.85
C ILE A 242 3.52 -19.72 7.28
N ASP A 243 3.55 -20.98 7.71
CA ASP A 243 3.23 -21.35 9.08
C ASP A 243 4.46 -21.22 9.99
N CYS A 244 4.39 -20.28 10.93
CA CYS A 244 5.42 -20.02 11.91
C CYS A 244 5.10 -20.53 13.31
N ARG A 245 3.98 -21.25 13.49
CA ARG A 245 3.63 -21.80 14.79
C ARG A 245 4.66 -22.84 15.23
N THR A 246 5.08 -22.75 16.49
CA THR A 246 6.02 -23.68 17.11
C THR A 246 5.30 -24.89 17.69
N ALA A 247 6.06 -25.82 18.30
CA ALA A 247 5.46 -26.77 19.23
C ALA A 247 4.72 -26.02 20.37
N ASN A 248 3.61 -26.62 20.82
CA ASN A 248 2.80 -26.09 21.92
C ASN A 248 3.63 -25.98 23.20
N ARG A 249 3.57 -24.81 23.85
CA ARG A 249 4.14 -24.54 25.17
C ARG A 249 3.05 -24.07 26.12
N THR A 250 3.16 -24.44 27.40
CA THR A 250 2.21 -24.02 28.43
C THR A 250 2.67 -22.75 29.12
N VAL A 251 1.75 -21.85 29.41
CA VAL A 251 1.99 -20.61 30.17
C VAL A 251 0.89 -20.43 31.22
N PRO A 252 1.20 -19.94 32.44
CA PRO A 252 0.18 -19.56 33.40
C PRO A 252 -0.57 -18.31 32.92
N ALA A 253 -1.90 -18.34 32.97
CA ALA A 253 -2.76 -17.22 32.61
C ALA A 253 -3.92 -17.06 33.61
N CYS A 254 -4.41 -15.84 33.74
CA CYS A 254 -5.57 -15.53 34.56
C CYS A 254 -6.86 -15.83 33.78
N PRO A 255 -7.78 -16.64 34.35
CA PRO A 255 -9.12 -16.77 33.80
C PRO A 255 -9.92 -15.52 34.13
N LEU A 256 -10.57 -14.95 33.14
CA LEU A 256 -11.38 -13.75 33.29
C LEU A 256 -12.81 -14.04 32.81
N ASP A 257 -13.80 -13.65 33.61
CA ASP A 257 -15.22 -13.85 33.30
C ASP A 257 -15.69 -12.78 32.30
N CYS A 258 -16.30 -13.22 31.19
CA CYS A 258 -16.80 -12.31 30.17
C CYS A 258 -18.20 -11.72 30.48
N GLY A 259 -18.84 -12.10 31.59
CA GLY A 259 -20.17 -11.65 31.98
C GLY A 259 -20.30 -10.14 32.16
N GLN A 260 -19.22 -9.43 32.51
CA GLN A 260 -19.22 -7.96 32.58
C GLN A 260 -19.43 -7.29 31.20
N TRP A 261 -19.23 -8.02 30.10
CA TRP A 261 -19.51 -7.56 28.74
C TRP A 261 -20.76 -8.20 28.14
N GLY A 262 -21.62 -8.82 28.97
CA GLY A 262 -22.86 -9.48 28.53
C GLY A 262 -22.65 -10.83 27.83
N ASP A 263 -21.44 -11.39 27.88
CA ASP A 263 -21.06 -12.67 27.26
C ASP A 263 -20.97 -13.75 28.36
N TYR A 264 -22.11 -14.02 29.00
CA TYR A 264 -22.20 -14.88 30.18
C TYR A 264 -21.81 -16.34 29.88
N GLY A 265 -21.02 -16.93 30.78
CA GLY A 265 -20.55 -18.32 30.67
C GLY A 265 -19.30 -18.49 29.81
N LYS A 266 -18.78 -17.42 29.21
CA LYS A 266 -17.51 -17.42 28.49
C LYS A 266 -16.36 -16.99 29.39
N THR A 267 -15.23 -17.66 29.23
CA THR A 267 -13.97 -17.31 29.87
C THR A 267 -12.94 -17.01 28.79
N TRP A 268 -12.23 -15.89 28.94
CA TRP A 268 -11.02 -15.58 28.18
C TRP A 268 -9.81 -15.56 29.11
N TYR A 269 -8.61 -15.67 28.55
CA TYR A 269 -7.38 -15.80 29.32
C TYR A 269 -6.43 -14.65 29.04
N ARG A 270 -5.71 -14.21 30.07
CA ARG A 270 -4.68 -13.16 29.95
C ARG A 270 -3.42 -13.55 30.72
N ILE A 271 -2.26 -13.41 30.09
CA ILE A 271 -0.98 -13.60 30.78
C ILE A 271 -0.70 -12.35 31.63
N PRO A 272 -0.41 -12.49 32.95
CA PRO A 272 0.04 -11.36 33.76
C PRO A 272 1.36 -10.78 33.26
N VAL A 273 1.47 -9.45 33.17
CA VAL A 273 2.72 -8.77 32.87
C VAL A 273 3.34 -8.16 34.14
N GLY A 274 4.66 -8.31 34.29
CA GLY A 274 5.37 -7.88 35.49
C GLY A 274 4.83 -8.58 36.75
N ASN A 275 4.48 -7.79 37.77
CA ASN A 275 3.99 -8.28 39.06
C ASN A 275 2.46 -8.24 39.19
N GLN A 276 1.73 -8.08 38.07
CA GLN A 276 0.27 -8.03 38.10
C GLN A 276 -0.33 -9.33 38.63
N SER A 277 -1.32 -9.19 39.50
CA SER A 277 -2.13 -10.28 40.03
C SER A 277 -3.38 -10.51 39.16
N CYS A 278 -3.95 -11.71 39.19
CA CYS A 278 -5.17 -11.98 38.41
C CYS A 278 -6.35 -11.14 38.85
N SER A 279 -6.45 -10.79 40.13
CA SER A 279 -7.52 -9.91 40.62
C SER A 279 -7.38 -8.47 40.10
N GLU A 280 -6.16 -7.94 39.96
CA GLU A 280 -5.95 -6.63 39.29
C GLU A 280 -6.35 -6.66 37.81
N LEU A 281 -6.27 -7.82 37.17
CA LEU A 281 -6.71 -8.05 35.79
C LEU A 281 -8.23 -8.30 35.66
N GLY A 282 -8.96 -8.36 36.77
CA GLY A 282 -10.42 -8.57 36.80
C GLY A 282 -10.85 -10.03 37.03
N SER A 283 -9.95 -10.90 37.47
CA SER A 283 -10.31 -12.27 37.87
C SER A 283 -10.90 -12.31 39.28
N SER A 284 -11.77 -13.29 39.55
CA SER A 284 -12.38 -13.51 40.87
C SER A 284 -11.40 -14.04 41.92
N SER A 285 -10.21 -14.49 41.52
CA SER A 285 -9.15 -14.95 42.42
C SER A 285 -7.76 -14.65 41.84
N ASN A 286 -6.71 -14.84 42.64
CA ASN A 286 -5.32 -14.71 42.19
C ASN A 286 -4.73 -16.00 41.57
N SER A 287 -5.56 -17.02 41.33
CA SER A 287 -5.11 -18.28 40.76
C SER A 287 -4.96 -18.19 39.24
N THR A 288 -3.86 -18.75 38.73
CA THR A 288 -3.64 -18.95 37.30
C THR A 288 -4.00 -20.37 36.87
N VAL A 289 -4.26 -20.54 35.58
CA VAL A 289 -4.39 -21.84 34.92
C VAL A 289 -3.38 -21.97 33.78
N ASN A 290 -2.96 -23.19 33.47
CA ASN A 290 -2.05 -23.44 32.35
C ASN A 290 -2.82 -23.43 31.03
N VAL A 291 -2.42 -22.54 30.12
CA VAL A 291 -2.96 -22.44 28.75
C VAL A 291 -1.84 -22.62 27.74
N THR A 292 -2.21 -23.01 26.52
CA THR A 292 -1.25 -23.22 25.43
C THR A 292 -1.00 -21.94 24.65
N ARG A 293 0.26 -21.73 24.26
CA ARG A 293 0.65 -20.81 23.20
C ARG A 293 1.67 -21.47 22.27
N ASN A 294 1.74 -21.00 21.03
CA ASN A 294 2.63 -21.58 20.01
C ASN A 294 3.11 -20.55 18.98
N ASP A 295 3.13 -19.27 19.33
CA ASP A 295 3.67 -18.21 18.49
C ASP A 295 5.20 -18.29 18.34
N ARG A 296 5.73 -17.74 17.26
CA ARG A 296 7.17 -17.49 17.06
C ARG A 296 7.43 -15.99 16.98
N ARG A 297 8.42 -15.52 17.72
CA ARG A 297 8.94 -14.16 17.58
C ARG A 297 10.02 -14.15 16.50
N ILE A 298 9.90 -13.25 15.53
CA ILE A 298 10.86 -13.07 14.45
C ILE A 298 11.44 -11.66 14.56
N ILE A 299 12.76 -11.56 14.69
CA ILE A 299 13.46 -10.28 14.68
C ILE A 299 13.53 -9.77 13.25
N VAL A 300 13.15 -8.51 13.05
CA VAL A 300 13.30 -7.82 11.77
C VAL A 300 14.41 -6.80 11.94
N GLN A 301 15.58 -7.04 11.32
CA GLN A 301 16.70 -6.10 11.36
C GLN A 301 16.49 -4.91 10.41
N SER A 302 17.37 -3.92 10.50
CA SER A 302 17.34 -2.73 9.65
C SER A 302 17.44 -3.04 8.14
N ASN A 303 16.97 -2.11 7.30
CA ASN A 303 17.05 -2.16 5.83
C ASN A 303 16.36 -3.39 5.22
N LYS A 304 15.08 -3.58 5.55
CA LYS A 304 14.29 -4.71 5.07
C LYS A 304 13.05 -4.25 4.32
N THR A 305 12.74 -4.92 3.22
CA THR A 305 11.41 -4.89 2.62
C THR A 305 10.86 -6.30 2.68
N LEU A 306 9.78 -6.51 3.43
CA LEU A 306 8.99 -7.73 3.38
C LEU A 306 7.73 -7.44 2.57
N GLN A 307 7.49 -8.19 1.48
CA GLN A 307 6.33 -7.97 0.63
C GLN A 307 5.68 -9.27 0.17
N GLY A 308 4.34 -9.30 0.16
CA GLY A 308 3.59 -10.33 -0.55
C GLY A 308 3.46 -9.99 -2.03
N LEU A 309 3.41 -11.01 -2.88
CA LEU A 309 3.27 -10.86 -4.34
C LEU A 309 1.81 -10.95 -4.82
N GLY A 310 0.86 -11.19 -3.91
CA GLY A 310 -0.57 -11.12 -4.20
C GLY A 310 -1.41 -11.20 -2.94
N LYS A 311 -2.73 -10.96 -3.10
CA LYS A 311 -3.69 -10.89 -2.00
C LYS A 311 -3.74 -12.12 -1.06
N ASN A 312 -3.27 -13.29 -1.51
CA ASN A 312 -3.31 -14.52 -0.73
C ASN A 312 -1.95 -14.85 -0.08
N SER A 313 -0.97 -13.95 -0.08
CA SER A 313 0.26 -14.08 0.71
C SER A 313 -0.02 -13.92 2.21
N LYS A 314 0.30 -14.96 3.00
CA LYS A 314 -0.04 -15.03 4.43
C LYS A 314 1.10 -15.56 5.29
N ILE A 315 1.25 -15.02 6.50
CA ILE A 315 2.08 -15.59 7.56
C ILE A 315 1.18 -15.83 8.78
N ILE A 316 1.26 -17.02 9.37
CA ILE A 316 0.48 -17.37 10.57
C ILE A 316 1.37 -17.68 11.77
N GLY A 317 0.94 -17.25 12.97
CA GLY A 317 1.63 -17.54 14.23
C GLY A 317 2.98 -16.84 14.44
N ALA A 318 3.27 -15.76 13.70
CA ALA A 318 4.52 -15.01 13.84
C ALA A 318 4.29 -13.59 14.36
N SER A 319 5.01 -13.21 15.42
CA SER A 319 5.16 -11.83 15.88
C SER A 319 6.42 -11.21 15.28
N LEU A 320 6.28 -10.16 14.47
CA LEU A 320 7.40 -9.42 13.90
C LEU A 320 7.88 -8.37 14.91
N VAL A 321 9.14 -8.45 15.32
CA VAL A 321 9.72 -7.60 16.37
C VAL A 321 10.77 -6.69 15.75
N ILE A 322 10.48 -5.40 15.72
CA ILE A 322 11.35 -4.32 15.25
C ILE A 322 11.80 -3.55 16.50
N SER A 323 13.01 -3.81 16.98
CA SER A 323 13.54 -3.15 18.17
C SER A 323 14.92 -2.59 17.90
N LYS A 324 15.09 -1.26 18.07
CA LYS A 324 16.34 -0.55 17.78
C LYS A 324 16.77 -0.69 16.33
N GLN A 325 15.81 -0.68 15.41
CA GLN A 325 16.04 -0.84 13.98
C GLN A 325 15.48 0.32 13.20
N ARG A 326 15.89 0.42 11.94
CA ARG A 326 15.41 1.47 11.05
C ARG A 326 15.29 1.02 9.60
N ASN A 327 14.57 1.83 8.82
CA ASN A 327 14.45 1.65 7.37
C ASN A 327 13.80 0.33 6.99
N ILE A 328 12.52 0.15 7.37
CA ILE A 328 11.79 -1.10 7.20
C ILE A 328 10.48 -0.86 6.46
N ILE A 329 10.20 -1.70 5.46
CA ILE A 329 8.92 -1.76 4.75
C ILE A 329 8.32 -3.14 4.97
N ILE A 330 7.06 -3.21 5.39
CA ILE A 330 6.29 -4.45 5.47
C ILE A 330 4.99 -4.21 4.73
N LYS A 331 4.74 -4.94 3.63
CA LYS A 331 3.56 -4.68 2.82
C LYS A 331 2.91 -5.90 2.19
N ASN A 332 1.64 -5.76 1.84
CA ASN A 332 0.91 -6.71 1.00
C ASN A 332 0.85 -8.15 1.56
N ILE A 333 0.78 -8.33 2.88
CA ILE A 333 0.73 -9.64 3.54
C ILE A 333 -0.39 -9.66 4.59
N MET A 334 -1.04 -10.81 4.76
CA MET A 334 -1.89 -11.07 5.92
C MET A 334 -1.07 -11.69 7.06
N LEU A 335 -1.13 -11.08 8.26
CA LEU A 335 -0.69 -11.67 9.53
C LEU A 335 -1.91 -12.18 10.29
N GLU A 336 -1.91 -13.46 10.66
CA GLU A 336 -3.06 -14.09 11.31
C GLU A 336 -2.66 -15.16 12.36
N ASP A 337 -3.61 -15.49 13.25
CA ASP A 337 -3.56 -16.67 14.14
C ASP A 337 -2.36 -16.66 15.09
N ILE A 338 -2.24 -15.59 15.87
CA ILE A 338 -1.25 -15.45 16.95
C ILE A 338 -2.01 -15.60 18.26
N ASN A 339 -2.08 -16.81 18.81
CA ASN A 339 -2.76 -17.15 20.07
C ASN A 339 -4.09 -16.39 20.33
N PRO A 340 -5.08 -16.44 19.41
CA PRO A 340 -6.25 -15.56 19.42
C PRO A 340 -7.18 -15.63 20.65
N ALA A 341 -7.02 -16.64 21.51
CA ALA A 341 -7.80 -16.82 22.73
C ALA A 341 -7.08 -16.35 24.01
N LEU A 342 -5.87 -15.80 23.88
CA LEU A 342 -4.99 -15.50 25.00
C LEU A 342 -4.40 -14.11 24.84
N VAL A 343 -4.73 -13.18 25.73
CA VAL A 343 -4.20 -11.80 25.72
C VAL A 343 -2.76 -11.79 26.27
N GLU A 344 -1.92 -10.86 25.78
CA GLU A 344 -0.48 -10.70 26.10
C GLU A 344 0.41 -11.87 25.59
N ALA A 345 -0.07 -12.64 24.61
CA ALA A 345 0.63 -13.76 24.00
C ALA A 345 1.16 -13.47 22.58
N GLY A 346 1.38 -12.20 22.26
CA GLY A 346 2.12 -11.75 21.08
C GLY A 346 1.35 -10.75 20.24
N ASP A 347 2.04 -9.69 19.85
CA ASP A 347 1.56 -8.75 18.83
C ASP A 347 1.80 -9.32 17.43
N ALA A 348 1.15 -8.78 16.41
CA ALA A 348 1.53 -9.09 15.03
C ALA A 348 2.80 -8.32 14.64
N ILE A 349 2.87 -7.03 14.95
CA ILE A 349 4.06 -6.20 14.76
C ILE A 349 4.30 -5.35 16.01
N SER A 350 5.46 -5.49 16.64
CA SER A 350 5.93 -4.59 17.70
C SER A 350 7.06 -3.72 17.17
N ILE A 351 6.95 -2.40 17.31
CA ILE A 351 7.95 -1.40 16.92
C ILE A 351 8.39 -0.66 18.17
N ASP A 352 9.66 -0.79 18.56
CA ASP A 352 10.20 -0.18 19.77
C ASP A 352 11.56 0.47 19.50
N ASP A 353 11.74 1.71 19.98
CA ASP A 353 12.98 2.48 19.86
C ASP A 353 13.53 2.49 18.41
N SER A 354 12.64 2.66 17.42
CA SER A 354 12.92 2.43 16.00
C SER A 354 12.49 3.62 15.13
N SER A 355 12.99 3.67 13.89
CA SER A 355 12.67 4.77 12.96
C SER A 355 12.42 4.31 11.52
N HIS A 356 11.70 5.12 10.75
CA HIS A 356 11.48 4.91 9.31
C HIS A 356 10.88 3.54 9.00
N VAL A 357 9.71 3.29 9.57
CA VAL A 357 8.94 2.05 9.37
C VAL A 357 7.66 2.35 8.59
N TRP A 358 7.45 1.64 7.48
CA TRP A 358 6.25 1.72 6.67
C TRP A 358 5.51 0.37 6.63
N VAL A 359 4.27 0.37 7.11
CA VAL A 359 3.39 -0.81 7.09
C VAL A 359 2.21 -0.51 6.18
N ASP A 360 2.13 -1.23 5.05
CA ASP A 360 1.26 -0.85 3.93
C ASP A 360 0.46 -2.03 3.35
N HIS A 361 -0.83 -1.85 3.08
CA HIS A 361 -1.66 -2.93 2.48
C HIS A 361 -1.58 -4.26 3.24
N MET A 362 -1.43 -4.21 4.56
CA MET A 362 -1.42 -5.41 5.40
C MET A 362 -2.83 -5.74 5.86
N ALA A 363 -3.09 -7.03 6.12
CA ALA A 363 -4.29 -7.46 6.83
C ALA A 363 -3.92 -8.16 8.14
N PHE A 364 -4.71 -7.92 9.17
CA PHE A 364 -4.50 -8.47 10.51
C PHE A 364 -5.79 -9.10 11.00
N ASN A 365 -5.69 -10.33 11.50
CA ASN A 365 -6.85 -11.07 12.01
C ASN A 365 -6.42 -12.00 13.14
N LYS A 366 -7.26 -12.18 14.17
CA LYS A 366 -7.02 -13.20 15.23
C LYS A 366 -5.63 -13.08 15.86
N ILE A 367 -5.29 -11.87 16.29
CA ILE A 367 -4.05 -11.57 17.02
C ILE A 367 -4.35 -11.53 18.51
N SER A 368 -3.41 -12.02 19.31
CA SER A 368 -3.51 -12.16 20.76
C SER A 368 -3.60 -10.81 21.48
N ASP A 369 -2.71 -9.89 21.14
CA ASP A 369 -2.63 -8.55 21.74
C ASP A 369 -2.58 -7.48 20.63
N GLY A 370 -1.52 -6.67 20.54
CA GLY A 370 -1.38 -5.61 19.55
C GLY A 370 -1.42 -6.12 18.11
N TYR A 371 -2.27 -5.55 17.27
CA TYR A 371 -2.15 -5.74 15.82
C TYR A 371 -0.90 -5.01 15.36
N ILE A 372 -0.72 -3.76 15.82
CA ILE A 372 0.54 -3.03 15.71
C ILE A 372 0.72 -2.18 16.97
N ASP A 373 1.76 -2.47 17.74
CA ASP A 373 2.17 -1.67 18.89
C ASP A 373 3.45 -0.90 18.55
N VAL A 374 3.47 0.39 18.90
CA VAL A 374 4.55 1.32 18.58
C VAL A 374 4.92 2.12 19.83
N ASP A 375 6.17 1.99 20.26
CA ASP A 375 6.70 2.68 21.43
C ASP A 375 8.03 3.37 21.12
N ASN A 376 8.21 4.57 21.67
CA ASN A 376 9.43 5.40 21.55
C ASN A 376 10.02 5.48 20.14
N SER A 377 9.17 5.51 19.10
CA SER A 377 9.60 5.36 17.70
C SER A 377 9.21 6.56 16.84
N GLN A 378 10.00 6.86 15.82
CA GLN A 378 9.83 8.05 14.98
C GLN A 378 9.66 7.68 13.50
N ASN A 379 9.12 8.58 12.68
CA ASN A 379 9.00 8.36 11.24
C ASN A 379 8.24 7.04 10.89
N VAL A 380 7.08 6.80 11.53
CA VAL A 380 6.26 5.60 11.25
C VAL A 380 5.06 5.97 10.39
N THR A 381 4.71 5.12 9.42
CA THR A 381 3.51 5.28 8.59
C THR A 381 2.78 3.95 8.45
N LEU A 382 1.47 3.98 8.71
CA LEU A 382 0.53 2.88 8.55
C LEU A 382 -0.48 3.27 7.47
N SER A 383 -0.45 2.63 6.32
CA SER A 383 -1.32 2.96 5.19
C SER A 383 -2.08 1.77 4.62
N TRP A 384 -3.33 1.99 4.23
CA TRP A 384 -4.11 0.99 3.49
C TRP A 384 -4.24 -0.37 4.20
N ASN A 385 -4.09 -0.41 5.52
CA ASN A 385 -4.15 -1.65 6.28
C ASN A 385 -5.59 -2.01 6.67
N ARG A 386 -5.84 -3.30 6.83
CA ARG A 386 -7.13 -3.86 7.25
C ARG A 386 -6.98 -4.58 8.58
N PHE A 387 -7.74 -4.13 9.58
CA PHE A 387 -7.73 -4.70 10.92
C PHE A 387 -9.08 -5.35 11.21
N TYR A 388 -9.14 -6.68 11.14
CA TYR A 388 -10.36 -7.46 11.39
C TYR A 388 -10.50 -7.76 12.88
N GLY A 389 -11.30 -6.96 13.59
CA GLY A 389 -11.45 -7.07 15.04
C GLY A 389 -12.37 -8.18 15.52
N HIS A 390 -13.22 -8.76 14.65
CA HIS A 390 -14.14 -9.81 15.07
C HIS A 390 -13.39 -11.09 15.45
N ASN A 391 -13.53 -11.51 16.70
CA ASN A 391 -12.88 -12.71 17.22
C ASN A 391 -13.77 -13.36 18.28
N THR A 392 -14.35 -14.53 17.97
CA THR A 392 -15.25 -15.25 18.88
C THR A 392 -14.56 -15.83 20.11
N GLN A 393 -13.24 -15.76 20.21
CA GLN A 393 -12.47 -16.31 21.34
C GLN A 393 -12.20 -15.28 22.45
N VAL A 394 -12.46 -13.99 22.19
CA VAL A 394 -12.33 -12.92 23.21
C VAL A 394 -13.70 -12.45 23.67
N CYS A 395 -13.79 -11.83 24.86
CA CYS A 395 -15.07 -11.35 25.37
C CYS A 395 -15.75 -10.36 24.42
N ALA A 396 -17.07 -10.43 24.32
CA ALA A 396 -17.90 -9.63 23.42
C ALA A 396 -17.65 -9.85 21.91
N ASN A 397 -16.87 -10.89 21.57
CA ASN A 397 -16.56 -11.29 20.19
C ASN A 397 -15.83 -10.21 19.36
N GLN A 398 -15.17 -9.25 20.01
CA GLN A 398 -14.44 -8.15 19.38
C GLN A 398 -13.13 -7.86 20.11
N HIS A 399 -12.07 -7.60 19.35
CA HIS A 399 -10.71 -7.43 19.88
C HIS A 399 -10.52 -6.13 20.67
N TRP A 400 -9.89 -6.22 21.84
CA TRP A 400 -9.78 -5.10 22.80
C TRP A 400 -8.48 -4.30 22.72
N TYR A 401 -7.48 -4.84 22.01
CA TYR A 401 -6.10 -4.38 22.08
C TYR A 401 -5.50 -4.21 20.69
N THR A 402 -6.15 -3.47 19.78
CA THR A 402 -5.65 -3.38 18.40
C THR A 402 -4.33 -2.61 18.29
N HIS A 403 -4.16 -1.47 18.96
CA HIS A 403 -2.93 -0.68 18.91
C HIS A 403 -2.63 0.11 20.18
N LEU A 404 -1.38 0.06 20.64
CA LEU A 404 -0.79 1.05 21.54
C LEU A 404 0.25 1.90 20.81
N PHE A 405 0.03 3.21 20.74
CA PHE A 405 0.97 4.19 20.22
C PHE A 405 1.46 5.07 21.36
N ARG A 406 2.72 4.92 21.75
CA ARG A 406 3.29 5.63 22.90
C ARG A 406 4.60 6.33 22.56
N ASN A 407 4.74 7.59 22.99
CA ASN A 407 5.92 8.44 22.77
C ASN A 407 6.44 8.41 21.32
N SER A 408 5.53 8.37 20.33
CA SER A 408 5.89 8.05 18.95
C SER A 408 5.30 9.01 17.92
N GLN A 409 6.00 9.16 16.79
CA GLN A 409 5.55 9.94 15.65
C GLN A 409 5.00 9.03 14.54
N ILE A 410 3.68 9.06 14.33
CA ILE A 410 2.97 8.08 13.52
C ILE A 410 1.97 8.77 12.58
N THR A 411 1.96 8.33 11.32
CA THR A 411 0.89 8.62 10.37
C THR A 411 0.05 7.38 10.16
N ALA A 412 -1.27 7.52 10.23
CA ALA A 412 -2.22 6.46 9.86
C ALA A 412 -3.17 7.00 8.80
N HIS A 413 -3.16 6.45 7.59
CA HIS A 413 -4.10 6.87 6.56
C HIS A 413 -4.71 5.74 5.73
N HIS A 414 -5.95 5.93 5.30
CA HIS A 414 -6.66 4.95 4.47
C HIS A 414 -6.72 3.55 5.10
N ASN A 415 -6.59 3.43 6.42
CA ASN A 415 -6.74 2.15 7.12
C ASN A 415 -8.21 1.88 7.44
N PHE A 416 -8.54 0.61 7.65
CA PHE A 416 -9.88 0.20 8.02
C PHE A 416 -9.85 -0.71 9.26
N TRP A 417 -10.35 -0.19 10.37
CA TRP A 417 -10.72 -0.93 11.57
C TRP A 417 -12.16 -1.44 11.49
N ASP A 418 -12.33 -2.75 11.48
CA ASP A 418 -13.63 -3.38 11.28
C ASP A 418 -14.00 -4.27 12.47
N THR A 419 -15.02 -3.86 13.20
CA THR A 419 -15.69 -4.65 14.23
C THR A 419 -14.73 -5.06 15.36
N ALA A 420 -14.06 -4.06 15.95
CA ALA A 420 -13.18 -4.20 17.12
C ALA A 420 -13.77 -3.50 18.36
N ALA A 421 -13.28 -3.81 19.56
CA ALA A 421 -13.75 -3.17 20.77
C ALA A 421 -13.01 -1.86 21.06
N GLY A 422 -11.71 -1.91 21.30
CA GLY A 422 -10.95 -0.76 21.83
C GLY A 422 -9.52 -0.68 21.31
N ARG A 423 -8.86 0.44 21.63
CA ARG A 423 -7.48 0.75 21.26
C ARG A 423 -7.25 0.87 19.76
N ASN A 424 -8.12 1.58 19.03
CA ASN A 424 -8.08 1.69 17.56
C ASN A 424 -7.62 3.07 17.03
N PRO A 425 -6.52 3.71 17.46
CA PRO A 425 -5.52 3.34 18.46
C PRO A 425 -5.77 3.89 19.87
N LYS A 426 -5.08 3.34 20.87
CA LYS A 426 -4.77 4.09 22.10
C LYS A 426 -3.45 4.83 21.91
N VAL A 427 -3.49 6.16 22.02
CA VAL A 427 -2.34 7.05 21.97
C VAL A 427 -1.99 7.54 23.36
N ASP A 428 -0.71 7.53 23.71
CA ASP A 428 -0.25 7.90 25.05
C ASP A 428 1.13 8.57 25.05
N GLY A 429 1.40 9.39 26.06
CA GLY A 429 2.71 10.00 26.31
C GLY A 429 3.00 11.31 25.56
N TYR A 430 3.78 12.18 26.21
CA TYR A 430 4.00 13.58 25.81
C TYR A 430 4.67 13.75 24.43
N ASN A 431 5.43 12.74 24.01
CA ASN A 431 6.15 12.76 22.73
C ASN A 431 5.33 12.17 21.58
N SER A 432 4.07 11.76 21.83
CA SER A 432 3.23 11.21 20.79
C SER A 432 2.69 12.30 19.87
N ARG A 433 2.92 12.10 18.56
CA ARG A 433 2.42 12.95 17.46
C ARG A 433 1.78 12.04 16.42
N VAL A 434 0.45 11.90 16.49
CA VAL A 434 -0.28 10.91 15.66
C VAL A 434 -1.23 11.61 14.69
N HIS A 435 -0.92 11.52 13.40
CA HIS A 435 -1.78 12.06 12.35
C HIS A 435 -2.65 10.95 11.76
N MET A 436 -3.96 11.11 11.82
CA MET A 436 -4.94 10.14 11.34
C MET A 436 -5.87 10.78 10.32
N PHE A 437 -5.74 10.39 9.04
CA PHE A 437 -6.60 10.94 8.00
C PHE A 437 -7.12 9.91 7.00
N ASN A 438 -8.29 10.16 6.40
CA ASN A 438 -8.93 9.28 5.42
C ASN A 438 -9.13 7.82 5.89
N ASN A 439 -9.19 7.56 7.19
CA ASN A 439 -9.40 6.21 7.72
C ASN A 439 -10.88 5.90 7.93
N TYR A 440 -11.18 4.62 8.12
CA TYR A 440 -12.53 4.13 8.34
C TYR A 440 -12.59 3.26 9.61
N TRP A 441 -13.54 3.57 10.48
CA TRP A 441 -13.90 2.74 11.64
C TRP A 441 -15.33 2.26 11.51
N LYS A 442 -15.53 0.95 11.65
CA LYS A 442 -16.85 0.32 11.62
C LYS A 442 -17.13 -0.46 12.89
N ASN A 443 -18.30 -0.24 13.49
CA ASN A 443 -18.86 -1.03 14.58
C ASN A 443 -17.89 -1.19 15.77
N ILE A 444 -17.28 -0.08 16.20
CA ILE A 444 -16.36 -0.08 17.34
C ILE A 444 -17.14 -0.02 18.65
N THR A 445 -17.03 -1.04 19.52
CA THR A 445 -17.94 -1.15 20.68
C THR A 445 -17.51 -0.37 21.91
N TYR A 446 -16.21 -0.06 22.08
CA TYR A 446 -15.71 0.68 23.23
C TYR A 446 -15.12 2.05 22.88
N PHE A 447 -14.00 2.12 22.16
CA PHE A 447 -13.47 3.39 21.65
C PHE A 447 -12.66 3.20 20.37
N SER A 448 -12.75 4.19 19.49
CA SER A 448 -11.90 4.23 18.30
C SER A 448 -10.54 4.78 18.68
N ILE A 449 -10.38 6.10 18.69
CA ILE A 449 -9.13 6.77 19.06
C ILE A 449 -9.21 7.20 20.53
N SER A 450 -8.14 7.03 21.30
CA SER A 450 -8.02 7.69 22.60
C SER A 450 -6.67 8.37 22.76
N ALA A 451 -6.60 9.48 23.49
CA ALA A 451 -5.33 10.14 23.81
C ALA A 451 -5.24 10.47 25.29
N GLY A 452 -4.05 10.31 25.86
CA GLY A 452 -3.72 10.68 27.24
C GLY A 452 -2.26 11.10 27.40
N ASN A 453 -1.93 11.58 28.60
CA ASN A 453 -0.59 11.95 29.04
C ASN A 453 0.16 12.89 28.07
N GLY A 454 -0.52 13.92 27.57
CA GLY A 454 0.05 14.93 26.68
C GLY A 454 0.15 14.52 25.23
N ALA A 455 -0.35 13.35 24.84
CA ALA A 455 -0.37 12.92 23.45
C ALA A 455 -1.19 13.87 22.57
N GLU A 456 -0.66 14.17 21.39
CA GLU A 456 -1.32 15.03 20.40
C GLU A 456 -1.77 14.22 19.19
N VAL A 457 -3.04 14.38 18.81
CA VAL A 457 -3.66 13.66 17.70
C VAL A 457 -4.35 14.62 16.75
N LEU A 458 -3.97 14.56 15.48
CA LEU A 458 -4.62 15.27 14.38
C LEU A 458 -5.54 14.28 13.62
N VAL A 459 -6.83 14.57 13.52
CA VAL A 459 -7.86 13.65 13.00
C VAL A 459 -8.66 14.31 11.87
N GLU A 460 -8.34 14.01 10.62
CA GLU A 460 -8.87 14.73 9.45
C GLU A 460 -9.59 13.83 8.43
N ASN A 461 -10.78 14.21 8.00
CA ASN A 461 -11.54 13.53 6.93
C ASN A 461 -11.67 12.00 7.08
N ASN A 462 -11.85 11.52 8.29
CA ASN A 462 -12.10 10.11 8.55
C ASN A 462 -13.61 9.80 8.58
N TYR A 463 -13.96 8.52 8.53
CA TYR A 463 -15.34 8.04 8.64
C TYR A 463 -15.51 7.11 9.84
N PHE A 464 -16.48 7.43 10.70
CA PHE A 464 -16.84 6.62 11.88
C PHE A 464 -18.27 6.12 11.72
N GLU A 465 -18.43 4.82 11.48
CA GLU A 465 -19.70 4.12 11.36
C GLU A 465 -19.98 3.30 12.62
N ASN A 466 -21.01 3.67 13.38
CA ASN A 466 -21.44 2.91 14.57
C ASN A 466 -20.33 2.68 15.61
N SER A 467 -19.35 3.57 15.65
CA SER A 467 -18.24 3.54 16.59
C SER A 467 -18.57 4.33 17.86
N ALA A 468 -18.50 3.66 19.01
CA ALA A 468 -18.50 4.30 20.31
C ALA A 468 -17.20 5.08 20.49
N LYS A 469 -17.30 6.22 21.19
CA LYS A 469 -16.19 7.13 21.48
C LYS A 469 -15.23 7.32 20.29
N PRO A 470 -15.67 8.00 19.22
CA PRO A 470 -14.85 8.19 18.01
C PRO A 470 -13.46 8.75 18.30
N HIS A 471 -13.36 9.68 19.24
CA HIS A 471 -12.07 10.17 19.74
C HIS A 471 -12.24 10.63 21.18
N TRP A 472 -11.56 9.93 22.09
CA TRP A 472 -11.73 10.07 23.53
C TRP A 472 -10.48 10.61 24.21
N ASN A 473 -10.59 11.82 24.73
CA ASN A 473 -9.61 12.39 25.63
C ASN A 473 -9.69 11.73 27.01
N GLN A 474 -8.64 10.99 27.38
CA GLN A 474 -8.48 10.37 28.70
C GLN A 474 -8.00 11.37 29.76
N GLY A 475 -8.45 12.63 29.66
CA GLY A 475 -8.23 13.70 30.64
C GLY A 475 -6.99 14.58 30.41
N SER A 476 -6.05 14.15 29.57
CA SER A 476 -4.79 14.87 29.34
C SER A 476 -4.23 14.74 27.92
N GLY A 477 -5.03 14.28 26.96
CA GLY A 477 -4.67 14.28 25.54
C GLY A 477 -5.16 15.54 24.82
N TYR A 478 -4.67 15.75 23.60
CA TYR A 478 -5.02 16.88 22.75
C TYR A 478 -5.48 16.41 21.37
N PHE A 479 -6.69 16.80 20.98
CA PHE A 479 -7.28 16.46 19.69
C PHE A 479 -7.52 17.73 18.87
N SER A 480 -7.01 17.72 17.64
CA SER A 480 -7.47 18.59 16.56
C SER A 480 -8.21 17.73 15.56
N ALA A 481 -9.50 17.99 15.35
CA ALA A 481 -10.33 17.18 14.47
C ALA A 481 -11.10 18.05 13.47
N SER A 482 -11.07 17.68 12.19
CA SER A 482 -11.69 18.44 11.10
C SER A 482 -12.23 17.50 10.01
N GLY A 483 -13.32 17.89 9.34
CA GLY A 483 -13.83 17.21 8.14
C GLY A 483 -14.27 15.75 8.28
N ASN A 484 -14.32 15.18 9.49
CA ASN A 484 -14.72 13.79 9.73
C ASN A 484 -16.25 13.60 9.59
N VAL A 485 -16.68 12.40 9.19
CA VAL A 485 -18.08 11.98 9.15
C VAL A 485 -18.38 10.97 10.25
N TYR A 486 -19.52 11.14 10.91
CA TYR A 486 -19.99 10.29 12.00
C TYR A 486 -21.41 9.81 11.71
N THR A 487 -21.63 8.50 11.73
CA THR A 487 -22.94 7.90 11.44
C THR A 487 -23.36 6.87 12.49
N GLY A 488 -24.67 6.62 12.55
CA GLY A 488 -25.27 5.75 13.56
C GLY A 488 -24.91 6.20 14.98
N ARG A 489 -24.44 5.28 15.83
CA ARG A 489 -24.05 5.63 17.21
C ARG A 489 -23.01 6.75 17.30
N SER A 490 -22.08 6.83 16.35
CA SER A 490 -21.02 7.86 16.35
C SER A 490 -21.58 9.28 16.20
N ALA A 491 -22.73 9.45 15.55
CA ALA A 491 -23.32 10.76 15.29
C ALA A 491 -23.80 11.46 16.57
N THR A 492 -24.16 10.67 17.59
CA THR A 492 -24.70 11.15 18.87
C THR A 492 -23.75 10.94 20.04
N ASP A 493 -22.56 10.35 19.81
CA ASP A 493 -21.59 10.11 20.87
C ASP A 493 -20.98 11.43 21.37
N GLN A 494 -20.88 11.57 22.69
CA GLN A 494 -20.39 12.79 23.36
C GLN A 494 -18.86 12.89 23.36
N TYR A 495 -18.15 11.78 23.16
CA TYR A 495 -16.69 11.73 23.12
C TYR A 495 -16.19 12.04 21.71
N ARG A 496 -16.46 13.28 21.29
CA ARG A 496 -15.95 13.87 20.06
C ARG A 496 -15.08 15.09 20.38
N ASP A 497 -13.94 14.82 21.01
CA ASP A 497 -12.90 15.79 21.34
C ASP A 497 -12.32 16.53 20.12
N SER A 498 -12.28 17.86 20.18
CA SER A 498 -11.70 18.70 19.12
C SER A 498 -11.29 20.06 19.67
N GLY A 499 -10.58 20.85 18.86
CA GLY A 499 -10.29 22.25 19.17
C GLY A 499 -8.96 22.53 19.87
N ALA A 500 -8.14 21.50 20.14
CA ALA A 500 -6.77 21.72 20.58
C ALA A 500 -5.89 22.17 19.39
N ALA A 501 -4.89 23.02 19.69
CA ALA A 501 -3.77 23.22 18.78
C ALA A 501 -2.79 22.06 18.97
N VAL A 502 -2.44 21.38 17.88
CA VAL A 502 -1.52 20.25 17.88
C VAL A 502 -0.44 20.45 16.82
N PHE A 503 0.67 19.74 16.96
CA PHE A 503 1.80 19.69 16.03
C PHE A 503 2.46 21.05 15.83
N GLY A 504 2.64 21.80 16.93
CA GLY A 504 3.41 23.03 16.93
C GLY A 504 4.93 22.80 16.75
N ASP A 505 5.38 21.56 16.93
CA ASP A 505 6.78 21.16 17.05
C ASP A 505 7.22 20.13 16.00
N VAL A 506 6.32 19.67 15.11
CA VAL A 506 6.65 18.72 14.04
C VAL A 506 6.39 19.31 12.66
N GLN A 507 7.31 19.04 11.73
CA GLN A 507 7.15 19.40 10.33
C GLN A 507 6.13 18.47 9.66
N ARG A 508 5.14 19.03 8.97
CA ARG A 508 4.18 18.25 8.20
C ARG A 508 4.74 17.88 6.82
N TYR A 509 4.19 16.80 6.27
CA TYR A 509 4.43 16.33 4.90
C TYR A 509 3.25 16.73 4.00
N PRO A 510 3.39 16.68 2.67
CA PRO A 510 2.25 16.81 1.75
C PRO A 510 1.30 15.61 1.88
N TYR A 511 -0.01 15.87 1.92
CA TYR A 511 -1.06 14.84 1.92
C TYR A 511 -2.32 15.38 1.26
N ARG A 512 -3.23 14.48 0.88
CA ARG A 512 -4.53 14.82 0.30
C ARG A 512 -5.64 14.24 1.16
N LEU A 513 -6.57 15.10 1.54
CA LEU A 513 -7.81 14.70 2.20
C LEU A 513 -8.82 14.27 1.14
N ASP A 514 -9.37 13.09 1.32
CA ASP A 514 -10.45 12.57 0.48
C ASP A 514 -11.81 13.05 0.99
N ASP A 515 -12.84 12.96 0.16
CA ASP A 515 -14.22 13.08 0.65
C ASP A 515 -14.49 11.90 1.60
N PRO A 516 -14.73 12.14 2.90
CA PRO A 516 -14.98 11.08 3.88
C PRO A 516 -16.16 10.19 3.49
N ASN A 517 -17.19 10.72 2.81
CA ASN A 517 -18.35 9.92 2.38
C ASN A 517 -18.00 8.88 1.32
N SER A 518 -16.93 9.09 0.56
CA SER A 518 -16.43 8.13 -0.43
C SER A 518 -15.61 7.00 0.18
N LEU A 519 -15.13 7.15 1.43
CA LEU A 519 -14.15 6.25 2.03
C LEU A 519 -14.66 4.82 2.14
N GLY A 520 -15.93 4.60 2.47
CA GLY A 520 -16.48 3.24 2.60
C GLY A 520 -16.23 2.37 1.37
N SER A 521 -16.47 2.91 0.16
CA SER A 521 -16.17 2.21 -1.09
C SER A 521 -14.67 2.04 -1.35
N LYS A 522 -13.87 3.06 -1.03
CA LYS A 522 -12.42 3.07 -1.26
C LYS A 522 -11.71 2.04 -0.38
N VAL A 523 -12.00 2.05 0.92
CA VAL A 523 -11.32 1.17 1.86
C VAL A 523 -11.78 -0.28 1.74
N ASN A 524 -13.04 -0.54 1.35
CA ASN A 524 -13.55 -1.91 1.27
C ASN A 524 -12.83 -2.78 0.22
N GLY A 525 -12.40 -2.17 -0.89
CA GLY A 525 -11.61 -2.85 -1.92
C GLY A 525 -10.11 -2.51 -1.91
N GLY A 526 -9.73 -1.35 -1.35
CA GLY A 526 -8.35 -0.87 -1.39
C GLY A 526 -7.51 -1.20 -0.16
N THR A 527 -8.10 -1.69 0.94
CA THR A 527 -7.32 -2.04 2.14
C THR A 527 -6.96 -3.52 2.20
N GLY A 528 -5.80 -3.80 2.80
CA GLY A 528 -5.24 -5.13 2.89
C GLY A 528 -4.55 -5.58 1.60
N PRO A 529 -4.07 -6.84 1.57
CA PRO A 529 -3.30 -7.36 0.46
C PRO A 529 -4.08 -7.35 -0.87
N GLN A 530 -3.38 -7.05 -1.97
CA GLN A 530 -3.88 -6.86 -3.33
C GLN A 530 -3.33 -7.92 -4.30
#